data_AF-T0HHC7-F1
#
_entry.id   AF-T0HHC7-F1
#
_cell.length_a   1.000
_cell.length_b   1.000
_cell.length_c   1.000
_cell.angle_alpha   90.00
_cell.angle_beta   90.00
_cell.angle_gamma   90.00
#
_symmetry.space_group_name_H-M   'P 1'
#
loop_
_entity.id
_entity.type
_entity.pdbx_description
1 polymer ?
#
loop_
_entity_poly.entity_id
_entity_poly.type
_entity_poly.pdbx_seq_one_letter_code
_entity_poly.pdbx_strand_id
1 'polypeptide(L)'
;MSDDWKVGDLAVCIDDRWCGCGRADCGMKAVAPRKEQLLRVSAVHSVINRQFLRFDEGPADHFWHAVAFRKVKPDTGAADDALWVEQLQHLRRRVPA
;
A
#
# COMPACT_ATOMS: atom_id res chain seq x y z
N MET A 1 -2.68 12.23 15.22
CA MET A 1 -1.22 12.27 14.95
C MET A 1 -1.01 11.65 13.59
N SER A 2 -0.65 12.45 12.59
CA SER A 2 -0.41 11.96 11.22
C SER A 2 0.89 11.15 11.24
N ASP A 3 0.85 9.89 10.83
CA ASP A 3 2.04 9.07 10.63
C ASP A 3 3.02 9.81 9.70
N ASP A 4 4.29 9.91 10.10
CA ASP A 4 5.34 10.54 9.29
C ASP A 4 5.65 9.63 8.08
N TRP A 5 4.97 9.89 6.97
CA TRP A 5 5.16 9.16 5.71
C TRP A 5 6.51 9.49 5.08
N LYS A 6 7.18 8.46 4.57
CA LYS A 6 8.48 8.53 3.91
C LYS A 6 8.47 7.74 2.61
N VAL A 7 9.36 8.12 1.70
CA VAL A 7 9.61 7.34 0.47
C VAL A 7 10.09 5.94 0.86
N GLY A 8 9.56 4.93 0.18
CA GLY A 8 9.83 3.52 0.42
C GLY A 8 8.87 2.85 1.41
N ASP A 9 8.07 3.63 2.16
CA ASP A 9 7.03 3.08 3.03
C ASP A 9 6.00 2.28 2.22
N LEU A 10 5.45 1.26 2.87
CA LEU A 10 4.33 0.48 2.33
C LEU A 10 3.02 1.05 2.84
N ALA A 11 2.08 1.25 1.92
CA ALA A 11 0.76 1.82 2.17
C ALA A 11 -0.31 0.84 1.71
N VAL A 12 -1.29 0.54 2.56
CA VAL A 12 -2.51 -0.15 2.15
C VAL A 12 -3.62 0.87 2.00
N CYS A 13 -4.23 0.94 0.82
CA CYS A 13 -5.41 1.75 0.60
C CYS A 13 -6.58 1.22 1.45
N ILE A 14 -7.15 2.07 2.30
CA ILE A 14 -8.28 1.72 3.18
C ILE A 14 -9.60 2.35 2.72
N ASP A 15 -9.53 3.34 1.84
CA ASP A 15 -10.69 4.03 1.26
C ASP A 15 -10.52 4.16 -0.26
N ASP A 16 -11.50 3.63 -1.00
CA ASP A 16 -11.55 3.63 -2.46
C ASP A 16 -12.56 4.64 -3.03
N ARG A 17 -13.08 5.55 -2.20
CA ARG A 17 -14.01 6.59 -2.60
C ARG A 17 -13.31 7.74 -3.30
N TRP A 18 -12.71 7.43 -4.44
CA TRP A 18 -12.03 8.38 -5.31
C TRP A 18 -13.04 9.11 -6.19
N CYS A 19 -13.70 10.10 -5.61
CA CYS A 19 -14.68 10.96 -6.28
C CYS A 19 -14.44 12.42 -5.92
N GLY A 20 -13.22 12.94 -6.12
CA GLY A 20 -12.89 14.33 -5.77
C GLY A 20 -13.39 15.39 -6.78
N CYS A 21 -13.80 14.97 -7.97
CA CYS A 21 -14.04 15.83 -9.12
C CYS A 21 -15.53 16.19 -9.33
N GLY A 22 -16.47 15.56 -8.61
CA GLY A 22 -17.92 15.78 -8.77
C GLY A 22 -18.49 15.45 -10.16
N ARG A 23 -17.68 14.85 -11.04
CA ARG A 23 -17.99 14.56 -12.45
C ARG A 23 -18.18 13.06 -12.65
N ALA A 24 -19.26 12.69 -13.33
CA ALA A 24 -19.61 11.30 -13.60
C ALA A 24 -18.63 10.60 -14.58
N ASP A 25 -17.97 11.38 -15.43
CA ASP A 25 -16.99 10.99 -16.45
C ASP A 25 -15.54 11.00 -15.94
N CYS A 26 -15.33 11.24 -14.65
CA CYS A 26 -14.00 11.38 -14.09
C CYS A 26 -13.26 10.04 -14.06
N GLY A 27 -12.34 9.87 -15.01
CA GLY A 27 -11.48 8.69 -15.15
C GLY A 27 -10.54 8.44 -13.97
N MET A 28 -10.57 9.25 -12.91
CA MET A 28 -9.79 9.04 -11.69
C MET A 28 -10.01 7.65 -11.09
N LYS A 29 -11.25 7.12 -11.10
CA LYS A 29 -11.51 5.76 -10.58
C LYS A 29 -10.74 4.68 -11.32
N ALA A 30 -10.41 4.88 -12.59
CA ALA A 30 -9.66 3.89 -13.37
C ALA A 30 -8.18 3.81 -12.95
N VAL A 31 -7.63 4.91 -12.45
CA VAL A 31 -6.21 5.04 -12.09
C VAL A 31 -5.97 5.11 -10.58
N ALA A 32 -7.02 5.22 -9.78
CA ALA A 32 -6.91 5.34 -8.35
C ALA A 32 -6.61 4.00 -7.66
N PRO A 33 -5.88 4.03 -6.52
CA PRO A 33 -5.63 2.85 -5.71
C PRO A 33 -6.91 2.11 -5.32
N ARG A 34 -6.96 0.80 -5.46
CA ARG A 34 -8.12 0.01 -5.03
C ARG A 34 -8.06 -0.23 -3.53
N LYS A 35 -9.23 -0.41 -2.91
CA LYS A 35 -9.28 -0.81 -1.49
C LYS A 35 -8.44 -2.08 -1.28
N GLU A 36 -7.71 -2.11 -0.17
CA GLU A 36 -6.80 -3.20 0.22
C GLU A 36 -5.57 -3.37 -0.68
N GLN A 37 -5.40 -2.53 -1.70
CA GLN A 37 -4.20 -2.54 -2.52
C GLN A 37 -2.99 -2.08 -1.70
N LEU A 38 -1.95 -2.92 -1.69
CA LEU A 38 -0.65 -2.60 -1.14
C LEU A 38 0.19 -1.88 -2.20
N LEU A 39 0.70 -0.71 -1.85
CA LEU A 39 1.47 0.16 -2.74
C LEU A 39 2.72 0.65 -2.04
N ARG A 40 3.78 0.89 -2.81
CA ARG A 40 5.02 1.48 -2.30
C ARG A 40 5.06 2.98 -2.56
N VAL A 41 5.33 3.77 -1.53
CA VAL A 41 5.39 5.24 -1.62
C VAL A 41 6.66 5.66 -2.39
N SER A 42 6.49 6.34 -3.53
CA SER A 42 7.56 6.86 -4.38
C SER A 42 7.86 8.35 -4.14
N ALA A 43 6.87 9.12 -3.66
CA ALA A 43 7.06 10.49 -3.24
C ALA A 43 6.03 10.89 -2.16
N VAL A 44 6.42 11.82 -1.30
CA VAL A 44 5.57 12.42 -0.27
C VAL A 44 5.53 13.92 -0.50
N HIS A 45 4.34 14.48 -0.56
CA HIS A 45 4.12 15.92 -0.65
C HIS A 45 3.29 16.40 0.53
N SER A 46 3.76 17.44 1.21
CA SER A 46 3.13 17.97 2.43
C SER A 46 2.68 19.41 2.21
N VAL A 47 1.40 19.68 2.41
CA VAL A 47 0.80 21.02 2.29
C VAL A 47 -0.16 21.23 3.45
N ILE A 48 0.05 22.28 4.25
CA ILE A 48 -0.86 22.77 5.31
C ILE A 48 -1.53 21.61 6.07
N ASN A 49 -0.78 20.93 6.93
CA ASN A 49 -1.23 19.81 7.77
C ASN A 49 -1.82 18.60 7.02
N ARG A 50 -1.66 18.53 5.69
CA ARG A 50 -2.06 17.39 4.86
C ARG A 50 -0.84 16.79 4.21
N GLN A 51 -0.85 15.47 4.09
CA GLN A 51 0.16 14.71 3.37
C GLN A 51 -0.52 14.02 2.19
N PHE A 52 0.21 13.97 1.08
CA PHE A 52 -0.19 13.31 -0.13
C PHE A 52 0.92 12.35 -0.57
N LEU A 53 0.52 11.18 -1.04
CA LEU A 53 1.39 10.09 -1.40
C LEU A 53 1.30 9.85 -2.90
N ARG A 54 2.46 9.68 -3.52
CA ARG A 54 2.58 9.08 -4.84
C ARG A 54 3.15 7.68 -4.68
N PHE A 55 2.76 6.77 -5.55
CA PHE A 55 3.20 5.38 -5.49
C PHE A 55 4.07 5.01 -6.68
N ASP A 56 4.80 3.90 -6.59
CA ASP A 56 5.56 3.33 -7.72
C ASP A 56 4.61 2.76 -8.77
N GLU A 57 3.52 2.12 -8.33
CA GLU A 57 2.46 1.68 -9.23
C GLU A 57 1.44 2.80 -9.48
N GLY A 58 1.23 3.15 -10.75
CA GLY A 58 0.20 4.09 -11.18
C GLY A 58 0.74 5.35 -11.86
N PRO A 59 -0.12 6.36 -12.08
CA PRO A 59 0.26 7.55 -12.82
C PRO A 59 1.24 8.44 -12.03
N ALA A 60 2.36 8.80 -12.67
CA ALA A 60 3.48 9.51 -12.04
C ALA A 60 3.19 10.98 -11.68
N ASP A 61 2.12 11.53 -12.24
CA ASP A 61 1.64 12.91 -12.09
C ASP A 61 0.55 13.06 -11.00
N HIS A 62 0.14 11.96 -10.36
CA HIS A 62 -0.94 11.98 -9.38
C HIS A 62 -0.45 11.76 -7.94
N PHE A 63 -1.12 12.45 -7.02
CA PHE A 63 -0.91 12.35 -5.59
C PHE A 63 -2.25 12.05 -4.90
N TRP A 64 -2.24 11.12 -3.95
CA TRP A 64 -3.41 10.66 -3.22
C TRP A 64 -3.33 11.09 -1.76
N HIS A 65 -4.44 11.49 -1.16
CA HIS A 65 -4.43 11.98 0.22
C HIS A 65 -4.04 10.85 1.19
N ALA A 66 -3.04 11.07 2.03
CA ALA A 66 -2.46 10.04 2.89
C ALA A 66 -3.47 9.43 3.89
N VAL A 67 -4.54 10.16 4.22
CA VAL A 67 -5.63 9.69 5.11
C VAL A 67 -6.41 8.49 4.55
N ALA A 68 -6.35 8.26 3.24
CA ALA A 68 -6.97 7.11 2.60
C ALA A 68 -6.09 5.86 2.66
N PHE A 69 -4.94 5.93 3.35
CA PHE A 69 -3.97 4.85 3.47
C PHE A 69 -3.62 4.56 4.91
N ARG A 70 -3.38 3.29 5.19
CA ARG A 70 -2.77 2.83 6.43
C ARG A 70 -1.32 2.44 6.15
N LYS A 71 -0.39 2.98 6.93
CA LYS A 71 1.02 2.62 6.86
C LYS A 71 1.23 1.19 7.35
N VAL A 72 1.89 0.37 6.54
CA VAL A 72 2.31 -0.98 6.93
C VAL A 72 3.65 -0.85 7.63
N LYS A 73 3.69 -1.24 8.90
CA LYS A 73 4.96 -1.43 9.59
C LYS A 73 5.51 -2.79 9.14
N PRO A 74 6.74 -2.86 8.61
CA PRO A 74 7.35 -4.16 8.37
C PRO A 74 7.36 -4.91 9.71
N ASP A 75 6.92 -6.16 9.68
CA ASP A 75 7.09 -7.05 10.82
C ASP A 75 8.59 -7.34 10.91
N THR A 76 9.28 -6.61 11.78
CA THR A 76 10.69 -6.84 12.10
C THR A 76 10.85 -7.91 13.18
N GLY A 77 9.77 -8.62 13.55
CA GLY A 77 9.89 -9.83 14.34
C GLY A 77 10.87 -10.77 13.66
N ALA A 78 11.80 -11.32 14.42
CA ALA A 78 12.62 -12.41 13.92
C ALA A 78 11.66 -13.49 13.44
N ALA A 79 11.73 -13.84 12.15
CA ALA A 79 11.02 -15.02 11.68
C ALA A 79 11.59 -16.19 12.48
N ASP A 80 10.77 -16.79 13.33
CA ASP A 80 11.18 -17.94 14.12
C ASP A 80 11.49 -19.07 13.13
N ASP A 81 12.76 -19.43 12.99
CA ASP A 81 13.24 -20.44 12.03
C ASP A 81 12.46 -21.77 12.16
N ALA A 82 11.89 -22.04 13.34
CA ALA A 82 11.01 -23.18 13.59
C ALA A 82 9.77 -23.23 12.67
N LEU A 83 9.15 -22.07 12.42
CA LEU A 83 7.95 -21.95 11.56
C LEU A 83 8.30 -22.18 10.08
N TRP A 84 9.49 -21.76 9.65
CA TRP A 84 9.97 -21.97 8.29
C TRP A 84 10.26 -23.45 8.00
N VAL A 85 10.86 -24.17 8.95
CA VAL A 85 11.16 -25.60 8.80
C VAL A 85 9.88 -26.43 8.67
N GLU A 86 8.84 -26.14 9.45
CA GLU A 86 7.54 -26.84 9.32
C GLU A 86 6.89 -26.61 7.95
N GLN A 87 6.85 -25.37 7.45
CA GLN A 87 6.27 -25.08 6.13
C GLN A 87 7.00 -25.79 4.98
N LEU A 88 8.34 -25.87 5.03
CA LEU A 88 9.14 -26.59 4.03
C LEU A 88 8.92 -28.12 4.08
N GLN A 89 8.74 -28.69 5.27
CA GLN A 89 8.43 -30.11 5.43
C GLN A 89 7.06 -30.48 4.86
N HIS A 90 6.06 -29.61 4.99
CA HIS A 90 4.73 -29.82 4.41
C HIS A 90 4.74 -29.79 2.87
N LEU A 91 5.60 -28.98 2.24
CA LEU A 91 5.75 -28.92 0.78
C LEU A 91 6.42 -30.17 0.21
N ARG A 92 7.47 -30.69 0.89
CA ARG A 92 8.16 -31.92 0.49
C ARG A 92 7.27 -33.17 0.48
N ARG A 93 6.23 -33.21 1.33
CA ARG A 93 5.29 -34.34 1.39
C ARG A 93 4.25 -34.37 0.27
N ARG A 94 4.15 -33.32 -0.56
CA ARG A 94 3.13 -33.20 -1.62
C ARG A 94 3.65 -33.48 -3.03
N VAL A 95 4.91 -33.87 -3.20
CA VAL A 95 5.42 -34.32 -4.50
C VAL A 95 5.19 -35.83 -4.60
N PRO A 96 4.27 -36.33 -5.44
CA PRO A 96 4.22 -37.76 -5.75
C PRO A 96 5.44 -38.12 -6.60
N ALA A 97 6.02 -39.29 -6.32
CA ALA A 97 7.13 -39.88 -7.05
C ALA A 97 6.76 -40.24 -8.50
#